data_AF-X1H7Q2-F1
#
_entry.id   AF-X1H7Q2-F1
#
_cell.length_a   1.000
_cell.length_b   1.000
_cell.length_c   1.000
_cell.angle_alpha   90.00
_cell.angle_beta   90.00
_cell.angle_gamma   90.00
#
_symmetry.space_group_name_H-M   'P 1'
#
loop_
_entity.id
_entity.type
_entity.pdbx_description
1 polymer ?
#
loop_
_entity_poly.entity_id
_entity_poly.type
_entity_poly.pdbx_seq_one_letter_code
_entity_poly.pdbx_strand_id
1 'polypeptide(L)'
;MNREWKVFAALVTIFVVAYALPLGNPKIQKAIQEAFRLLQWYARNHTLACVVPALFIAGAIITFLSKNSVMRYLGPKANPVLAYAVASVAGCVLAVCSCSVLPMFAGIYKLGAGLGPASAFLYSGPAINILAIFLSARVLGFSIGAGRFIGAVVFAVVIGLIMAMVFRRGERAKAEAALQMPEPEKPRRHIGKTAIFLACMILFLVFSDWFNPGNVVVKTNDGRQFKAVVIHETKDAIRFQLEQDLGSDKVG
;
A
#
# COMPACT_ATOMS: atom_id res chain seq x y z
N MET A 1 -32.26 -12.18 9.14
CA MET A 1 -32.80 -10.91 8.60
C MET A 1 -32.68 -10.95 7.09
N ASN A 2 -33.81 -11.11 6.41
CA ASN A 2 -33.88 -11.53 5.00
C ASN A 2 -33.29 -10.44 4.09
N ARG A 3 -32.61 -10.89 3.03
CA ARG A 3 -31.93 -10.04 2.03
C ARG A 3 -32.85 -8.95 1.50
N GLU A 4 -34.13 -9.25 1.32
CA GLU A 4 -35.19 -8.34 0.88
C GLU A 4 -35.36 -7.13 1.79
N TRP A 5 -35.34 -7.32 3.11
CA TRP A 5 -35.50 -6.23 4.08
C TRP A 5 -34.31 -5.28 4.07
N LYS A 6 -33.10 -5.79 3.80
CA LYS A 6 -31.89 -4.96 3.62
C LYS A 6 -31.96 -4.13 2.33
N VAL A 7 -32.47 -4.71 1.24
CA VAL A 7 -32.67 -3.98 -0.03
C VAL A 7 -33.71 -2.89 0.15
N PHE A 8 -34.84 -3.20 0.79
CA PHE A 8 -35.89 -2.23 1.08
C PHE A 8 -35.38 -1.08 1.97
N ALA A 9 -34.70 -1.39 3.07
CA ALA A 9 -34.10 -0.38 3.94
C ALA A 9 -33.07 0.49 3.21
N ALA A 10 -32.24 -0.09 2.34
CA ALA A 10 -31.28 0.67 1.54
C ALA A 10 -31.98 1.63 0.56
N LEU A 11 -33.03 1.18 -0.13
CA LEU A 11 -33.80 2.01 -1.05
C LEU A 11 -34.49 3.17 -0.34
N VAL A 12 -35.14 2.91 0.80
CA VAL A 12 -35.76 3.97 1.63
C VAL A 12 -34.70 4.96 2.11
N THR A 13 -33.53 4.48 2.55
CA THR A 13 -32.44 5.37 2.99
C THR A 13 -31.94 6.26 1.86
N ILE A 14 -31.71 5.69 0.66
CA ILE A 14 -31.28 6.46 -0.52
C ILE A 14 -32.34 7.51 -0.89
N PHE A 15 -33.63 7.14 -0.86
CA PHE A 15 -34.74 8.03 -1.16
C PHE A 15 -34.84 9.19 -0.16
N VAL A 16 -34.77 8.90 1.14
CA VAL A 16 -34.81 9.92 2.19
C VAL A 16 -33.60 10.84 2.11
N VAL A 17 -32.40 10.31 1.85
CA VAL A 17 -31.20 11.13 1.64
C VAL A 17 -31.38 12.03 0.42
N ALA A 18 -31.85 11.50 -0.72
CA ALA A 18 -32.08 12.29 -1.92
C ALA A 18 -33.15 13.37 -1.72
N TYR A 19 -34.20 13.08 -0.95
CA TYR A 19 -35.28 14.02 -0.63
C TYR A 19 -34.82 15.12 0.33
N ALA A 20 -34.06 14.76 1.36
CA ALA A 20 -33.60 15.67 2.40
C ALA A 20 -32.40 16.52 1.96
N LEU A 21 -31.65 16.11 0.94
CA LEU A 21 -30.46 16.82 0.46
C LEU A 21 -30.88 18.13 -0.24
N PRO A 22 -30.59 19.32 0.32
CA PRO A 22 -30.99 20.58 -0.27
C PRO A 22 -30.03 20.96 -1.40
N LEU A 23 -30.19 20.30 -2.55
CA LEU A 23 -29.39 20.50 -3.76
C LEU A 23 -29.49 21.92 -4.35
N GLY A 24 -30.47 22.72 -3.90
CA GLY A 24 -30.56 24.15 -4.24
C GLY A 24 -29.57 25.03 -3.48
N ASN A 25 -28.95 24.55 -2.40
CA ASN A 25 -27.98 25.35 -1.64
C ASN A 25 -26.63 25.39 -2.37
N PRO A 26 -26.09 26.58 -2.71
CA PRO A 26 -24.82 26.71 -3.43
C PRO A 26 -23.63 26.12 -2.67
N LYS A 27 -23.68 26.02 -1.33
CA LYS A 27 -22.63 25.34 -0.54
C LYS A 27 -22.59 23.84 -0.82
N ILE A 28 -23.76 23.19 -0.94
CA ILE A 28 -23.86 21.75 -1.17
C ILE A 28 -23.46 21.40 -2.59
N GLN A 29 -23.90 22.20 -3.57
CA GLN A 29 -23.45 22.02 -4.96
C GLN A 29 -21.94 22.15 -5.10
N LYS A 30 -21.33 23.15 -4.46
CA LYS A 30 -19.86 23.30 -4.43
C LYS A 30 -19.19 22.09 -3.76
N ALA A 31 -19.68 21.64 -2.62
CA ALA A 31 -19.11 20.48 -1.92
C ALA A 31 -19.16 19.20 -2.77
N ILE A 32 -20.28 18.95 -3.46
CA ILE A 32 -20.43 17.81 -4.37
C ILE A 32 -19.42 17.89 -5.53
N GLN A 33 -19.33 19.06 -6.19
CA GLN A 33 -18.40 19.25 -7.29
C GLN A 33 -16.93 19.09 -6.87
N GLU A 34 -16.56 19.63 -5.71
CA GLU A 34 -15.20 19.48 -5.18
C GLU A 34 -14.92 18.02 -4.78
N ALA A 35 -15.89 17.29 -4.24
CA ALA A 35 -15.75 15.85 -3.98
C ALA A 35 -15.47 15.06 -5.26
N PHE A 36 -16.19 15.34 -6.35
CA PHE A 36 -15.95 14.71 -7.66
C PHE A 36 -14.60 15.11 -8.26
N ARG A 37 -14.19 16.39 -8.14
CA ARG A 37 -12.85 16.84 -8.57
C ARG A 37 -11.75 16.14 -7.79
N LEU A 38 -11.89 16.05 -6.47
CA LEU A 38 -10.93 15.37 -5.61
C LEU A 38 -10.84 13.87 -5.95
N LEU A 39 -11.98 13.22 -6.18
CA LEU A 39 -12.03 11.83 -6.61
C LEU A 39 -11.33 11.62 -7.96
N GLN A 40 -11.60 12.48 -8.94
CA GLN A 40 -10.97 12.42 -10.25
C GLN A 40 -9.45 12.65 -10.17
N TRP A 41 -9.02 13.62 -9.37
CA TRP A 41 -7.60 13.90 -9.13
C TRP A 41 -6.93 12.71 -8.44
N TYR A 42 -7.55 12.14 -7.40
CA TYR A 42 -7.03 10.97 -6.70
C TYR A 42 -6.93 9.73 -7.61
N ALA A 43 -7.95 9.50 -8.45
CA ALA A 43 -7.95 8.41 -9.41
C ALA A 43 -6.82 8.58 -10.44
N ARG A 44 -6.67 9.77 -11.01
CA ARG A 44 -5.70 10.06 -12.07
C ARG A 44 -4.26 10.12 -11.57
N ASN A 45 -4.02 10.87 -10.49
CA ASN A 45 -2.68 11.18 -10.02
C ASN A 45 -2.16 10.18 -8.99
N HIS A 46 -3.02 9.56 -8.17
CA HIS A 46 -2.58 8.65 -7.13
C HIS A 46 -2.86 7.19 -7.47
N THR A 47 -4.08 6.85 -7.90
CA THR A 47 -4.46 5.46 -8.14
C THR A 47 -3.75 4.89 -9.37
N LEU A 48 -3.80 5.59 -10.51
CA LEU A 48 -3.12 5.10 -11.72
C LEU A 48 -1.60 5.11 -11.60
N ALA A 49 -1.02 6.21 -11.07
CA ALA A 49 0.43 6.35 -11.02
C ALA A 49 1.11 5.51 -9.92
N CYS A 50 0.41 5.17 -8.83
CA CYS A 50 1.00 4.41 -7.73
C CYS A 50 0.42 2.98 -7.63
N VAL A 51 -0.91 2.83 -7.63
CA VAL A 51 -1.56 1.55 -7.33
C VAL A 51 -1.39 0.54 -8.46
N VAL A 52 -1.48 0.97 -9.72
CA VAL A 52 -1.31 0.08 -10.89
C VAL A 52 0.11 -0.52 -10.95
N PRO A 53 1.21 0.28 -10.91
CA PRO A 53 2.55 -0.29 -10.83
C PRO A 53 2.73 -1.15 -9.57
N ALA A 54 2.23 -0.71 -8.41
CA ALA A 54 2.37 -1.45 -7.16
C ALA A 54 1.71 -2.83 -7.20
N LEU A 55 0.53 -2.97 -7.82
CA LEU A 55 -0.14 -4.25 -8.07
C LEU A 55 0.68 -5.15 -8.99
N PHE A 56 1.31 -4.57 -10.03
CA PHE A 56 2.16 -5.32 -10.95
C PHE A 56 3.44 -5.82 -10.27
N ILE A 57 4.08 -4.98 -9.44
CA ILE A 57 5.21 -5.38 -8.58
C ILE A 57 4.80 -6.47 -7.62
N ALA A 58 3.68 -6.31 -6.91
CA ALA A 58 3.19 -7.34 -6.00
C ALA A 58 2.97 -8.67 -6.73
N GLY A 59 2.35 -8.63 -7.92
CA GLY A 59 2.21 -9.79 -8.80
C GLY A 59 3.56 -10.40 -9.18
N ALA A 60 4.53 -9.58 -9.59
CA ALA A 60 5.89 -10.01 -9.90
C ALA A 60 6.53 -10.71 -8.70
N ILE A 61 6.56 -10.06 -7.53
CA ILE A 61 7.11 -10.61 -6.29
C ILE A 61 6.43 -11.94 -5.95
N ILE A 62 5.10 -12.04 -6.04
CA ILE A 62 4.38 -13.30 -5.81
C ILE A 62 4.80 -14.38 -6.79
N THR A 63 5.06 -14.04 -8.06
CA THR A 63 5.61 -15.00 -9.02
C THR A 63 7.04 -15.38 -8.68
N PHE A 64 7.89 -14.47 -8.19
CA PHE A 64 9.26 -14.77 -7.77
C PHE A 64 9.32 -15.57 -6.46
N LEU A 65 8.34 -15.36 -5.58
CA LEU A 65 8.24 -16.06 -4.31
C LEU A 65 7.85 -17.51 -4.56
N SER A 66 8.77 -18.44 -4.32
CA SER A 66 8.47 -19.84 -4.50
C SER A 66 7.42 -20.27 -3.45
N LYS A 67 6.39 -21.00 -3.89
CA LYS A 67 5.39 -21.60 -2.98
C LYS A 67 6.09 -22.37 -1.85
N ASN A 68 7.21 -23.03 -2.18
CA ASN A 68 8.01 -23.79 -1.21
C ASN A 68 8.63 -22.91 -0.12
N SER A 69 9.17 -21.74 -0.47
CA SER A 69 9.69 -20.76 0.50
C SER A 69 8.59 -20.24 1.43
N VAL A 70 7.43 -19.91 0.86
CA VAL A 70 6.27 -19.46 1.66
C VAL A 70 5.80 -20.56 2.60
N MET A 71 5.64 -21.79 2.11
CA MET A 71 5.21 -22.92 2.94
C MET A 71 6.23 -23.30 4.01
N ARG A 72 7.53 -23.13 3.75
CA ARG A 72 8.61 -23.42 4.71
C ARG A 72 8.68 -22.41 5.85
N TYR A 73 8.49 -21.11 5.57
CA TYR A 73 8.67 -20.05 6.56
C TYR A 73 7.37 -19.49 7.12
N LEU A 74 6.30 -19.42 6.32
CA LEU A 74 4.99 -18.85 6.69
C LEU A 74 3.86 -19.89 6.65
N GLY A 75 4.13 -21.13 6.25
CA GLY A 75 3.12 -22.17 6.11
C GLY A 75 2.62 -22.72 7.45
N PRO A 76 1.56 -23.55 7.43
CA PRO A 76 0.92 -24.06 8.65
C PRO A 76 1.80 -25.03 9.45
N LYS A 77 2.76 -25.68 8.79
CA LYS A 77 3.75 -26.58 9.42
C LYS A 77 5.01 -25.85 9.91
N ALA A 78 5.16 -24.56 9.60
CA ALA A 78 6.33 -23.79 10.01
C ALA A 78 6.28 -23.50 11.52
N ASN A 79 7.44 -23.33 12.15
CA ASN A 79 7.49 -22.92 13.55
C ASN A 79 6.77 -21.56 13.69
N PRO A 80 5.69 -21.45 14.50
CA PRO A 80 4.90 -20.23 14.59
C PRO A 80 5.75 -19.02 14.97
N VAL A 81 6.71 -19.18 15.88
CA VAL A 81 7.61 -18.08 16.30
C VAL A 81 8.44 -17.57 15.11
N LEU A 82 8.99 -18.49 14.31
CA LEU A 82 9.76 -18.14 13.13
C LEU A 82 8.87 -17.47 12.07
N ALA A 83 7.64 -17.96 11.88
CA ALA A 83 6.70 -17.41 10.92
C ALA A 83 6.31 -15.96 11.24
N TYR A 84 6.02 -15.64 12.51
CA TYR A 84 5.73 -14.28 12.94
C TYR A 84 6.94 -13.36 12.86
N ALA A 85 8.14 -13.86 13.21
CA ALA A 85 9.38 -13.08 13.10
C ALA A 85 9.69 -12.74 11.63
N VAL A 86 9.67 -13.74 10.75
CA VAL A 86 9.90 -13.55 9.31
C VAL A 86 8.83 -12.63 8.71
N ALA A 87 7.55 -12.83 9.05
CA ALA A 87 6.47 -11.98 8.57
C ALA A 87 6.64 -10.50 8.99
N SER A 88 7.01 -10.26 10.24
CA SER A 88 7.18 -8.89 10.77
C SER A 88 8.39 -8.19 10.17
N VAL A 89 9.51 -8.91 9.99
CA VAL A 89 10.74 -8.34 9.42
C VAL A 89 10.65 -8.20 7.89
N ALA A 90 9.95 -9.11 7.21
CA ALA A 90 9.77 -9.02 5.76
C ALA A 90 9.03 -7.73 5.36
N GLY A 91 8.07 -7.26 6.16
CA GLY A 91 7.40 -5.97 5.95
C GLY A 91 8.35 -4.78 5.94
N CYS A 92 9.38 -4.80 6.81
CA CYS A 92 10.41 -3.78 6.88
C CYS A 92 11.29 -3.76 5.61
N VAL A 93 11.76 -4.93 5.18
CA VAL A 93 12.67 -5.06 4.03
C VAL A 93 11.98 -4.72 2.71
N LEU A 94 10.71 -5.10 2.56
CA LEU A 94 9.96 -4.92 1.31
C LEU A 94 9.41 -3.50 1.13
N ALA A 95 9.54 -2.64 2.15
CA ALA A 95 9.11 -1.22 2.13
C ALA A 95 7.75 -1.01 1.45
N VAL A 96 6.76 -1.80 1.87
CA VAL A 96 5.47 -1.91 1.19
C VAL A 96 4.54 -0.78 1.63
N CYS A 97 3.88 -0.10 0.69
CA CYS A 97 2.85 0.89 1.02
C CYS A 97 1.50 0.22 1.30
N SER A 98 0.56 0.98 1.87
CA SER A 98 -0.81 0.49 2.15
C SER A 98 -1.52 -0.04 0.89
N CYS A 99 -1.15 0.46 -0.29
CA CYS A 99 -1.73 0.06 -1.57
C CYS A 99 -1.25 -1.31 -2.09
N SER A 100 0.01 -1.68 -1.82
CA SER A 100 0.59 -2.98 -2.27
C SER A 100 0.52 -4.08 -1.22
N VAL A 101 0.33 -3.75 0.05
CA VAL A 101 0.37 -4.75 1.12
C VAL A 101 -0.84 -5.69 1.09
N LEU A 102 -2.02 -5.19 0.72
CA LEU A 102 -3.24 -5.99 0.56
C LEU A 102 -3.14 -7.06 -0.55
N PRO A 103 -2.77 -6.73 -1.81
CA PRO A 103 -2.62 -7.75 -2.85
C PRO A 103 -1.48 -8.71 -2.54
N MET A 104 -0.40 -8.24 -1.91
CA MET A 104 0.70 -9.10 -1.48
C MET A 104 0.26 -10.09 -0.39
N PHE A 105 -0.45 -9.62 0.63
CA PHE A 105 -1.10 -10.46 1.64
C PHE A 105 -2.00 -11.52 0.98
N ALA A 106 -2.89 -11.11 0.08
CA ALA A 106 -3.79 -12.02 -0.62
C ALA A 106 -3.03 -13.08 -1.43
N GLY A 107 -1.92 -12.71 -2.08
CA GLY A 107 -1.06 -13.63 -2.81
C GLY A 107 -0.36 -14.65 -1.91
N ILE A 108 0.30 -14.18 -0.84
CA ILE A 108 1.00 -15.04 0.12
C ILE A 108 0.01 -15.98 0.83
N TYR A 109 -1.18 -15.48 1.19
CA TYR A 109 -2.25 -16.28 1.78
C TYR A 109 -2.79 -17.33 0.81
N LYS A 110 -2.96 -17.00 -0.48
CA LYS A 110 -3.35 -17.98 -1.52
C LYS A 110 -2.28 -19.03 -1.80
N LEU A 111 -1.00 -18.72 -1.58
CA LEU A 111 0.10 -19.70 -1.68
C LEU A 111 0.09 -20.74 -0.54
N GLY A 112 -0.67 -20.49 0.53
CA GLY A 112 -0.86 -21.41 1.65
C GLY A 112 -0.24 -20.94 2.97
N ALA A 113 0.18 -19.67 3.08
CA ALA A 113 0.61 -19.12 4.36
C ALA A 113 -0.54 -19.13 5.40
N GLY A 114 -0.18 -19.29 6.68
CA GLY A 114 -1.15 -19.14 7.77
C GLY A 114 -1.69 -17.71 7.83
N LEU A 115 -2.97 -17.56 8.16
CA LEU A 115 -3.65 -16.27 8.29
C LEU A 115 -2.96 -15.38 9.33
N GLY A 116 -2.52 -15.94 10.45
CA GLY A 116 -1.84 -15.18 11.51
C GLY A 116 -0.55 -14.51 11.03
N PRO A 117 0.46 -15.27 10.56
CA PRO A 117 1.67 -14.71 9.97
C PRO A 117 1.40 -13.78 8.78
N ALA A 118 0.43 -14.12 7.92
CA ALA A 118 0.06 -13.27 6.80
C ALA A 118 -0.53 -11.92 7.27
N SER A 119 -1.37 -11.91 8.30
CA SER A 119 -1.92 -10.68 8.89
C SER A 119 -0.87 -9.86 9.63
N ALA A 120 0.12 -10.50 10.27
CA ALA A 120 1.27 -9.81 10.85
C ALA A 120 2.09 -9.11 9.76
N PHE A 121 2.34 -9.79 8.64
CA PHE A 121 2.96 -9.18 7.46
C PHE A 121 2.15 -7.98 6.95
N LEU A 122 0.83 -8.16 6.80
CA LEU A 122 -0.10 -7.11 6.33
C LEU A 122 -0.02 -5.82 7.17
N TYR A 123 0.08 -5.96 8.49
CA TYR A 123 0.23 -4.81 9.39
C TYR A 123 1.65 -4.24 9.35
N SER A 124 2.67 -5.10 9.38
CA SER A 124 4.07 -4.67 9.46
C SER A 124 4.57 -3.89 8.25
N GLY A 125 4.06 -4.19 7.04
CA GLY A 125 4.48 -3.55 5.78
C GLY A 125 4.50 -2.01 5.86
N PRO A 126 3.35 -1.35 6.07
CA PRO A 126 3.31 0.10 6.21
C PRO A 126 3.85 0.61 7.56
N ALA A 127 3.80 -0.21 8.63
CA ALA A 127 4.15 0.24 9.98
C ALA A 127 5.66 0.33 10.21
N ILE A 128 6.44 -0.60 9.63
CA ILE A 128 7.89 -0.78 9.85
C ILE A 128 8.70 -0.33 8.62
N ASN A 129 8.16 0.59 7.81
CA ASN A 129 8.89 1.10 6.65
C ASN A 129 10.19 1.80 7.10
N ILE A 130 11.34 1.33 6.58
CA ILE A 130 12.66 1.84 6.97
C ILE A 130 12.82 3.34 6.72
N LEU A 131 12.24 3.86 5.63
CA LEU A 131 12.24 5.29 5.32
C LEU A 131 11.43 6.07 6.34
N ALA A 132 10.27 5.54 6.75
CA ALA A 132 9.42 6.17 7.75
C ALA A 132 10.06 6.16 9.14
N ILE A 133 10.75 5.07 9.51
CA ILE A 133 11.48 4.97 10.78
C ILE A 133 12.66 5.93 10.79
N PHE A 134 13.45 5.97 9.71
CA PHE A 134 14.61 6.86 9.60
C PHE A 134 14.18 8.33 9.66
N LEU A 135 13.13 8.70 8.92
CA LEU A 135 12.58 10.06 8.96
C LEU A 135 12.06 10.40 10.37
N SER A 136 11.34 9.47 11.01
CA SER A 136 10.85 9.66 12.38
C SER A 136 12.00 9.82 13.37
N ALA A 137 13.05 9.02 13.26
CA ALA A 137 14.23 9.09 14.13
C ALA A 137 14.99 10.41 13.93
N ARG A 138 15.06 10.92 12.70
CA ARG A 138 15.73 12.19 12.38
C ARG A 138 14.94 13.40 12.89
N VAL A 139 13.61 13.37 12.78
CA VAL A 139 12.75 14.51 13.10
C VAL A 139 12.36 14.55 14.58
N LEU A 140 11.99 13.40 15.16
CA LEU A 140 11.47 13.30 16.53
C LEU A 140 12.51 12.76 17.53
N GLY A 141 13.70 12.37 17.06
CA GLY A 141 14.74 11.76 17.87
C GLY A 141 14.75 10.23 17.85
N PHE A 142 15.92 9.66 18.11
CA PHE A 142 16.17 8.22 17.99
C PHE A 142 15.30 7.36 18.91
N SER A 143 15.00 7.84 20.12
CA SER A 143 14.15 7.14 21.10
C SER A 143 12.74 6.88 20.58
N ILE A 144 12.13 7.87 19.91
CA ILE A 144 10.81 7.75 19.30
C ILE A 144 10.84 6.83 18.08
N GLY A 145 11.89 6.93 17.25
CA GLY A 145 12.08 6.03 16.10
C GLY A 145 12.19 4.56 16.51
N ALA A 146 13.00 4.27 17.54
CA ALA A 146 13.14 2.93 18.10
C ALA A 146 11.84 2.44 18.75
N GLY A 147 11.16 3.30 19.52
CA GLY A 147 9.85 2.99 20.11
C GLY A 147 8.79 2.64 19.07
N ARG A 148 8.77 3.37 17.94
CA ARG A 148 7.89 3.08 16.80
C ARG A 148 8.19 1.70 16.20
N PHE A 149 9.46 1.36 16.00
CA PHE A 149 9.87 0.06 15.45
C PHE A 149 9.42 -1.08 16.38
N ILE A 150 9.77 -1.02 17.65
CA ILE A 150 9.44 -2.06 18.65
C ILE A 150 7.92 -2.18 18.78
N GLY A 151 7.22 -1.05 18.92
CA GLY A 151 5.76 -1.01 19.00
C GLY A 151 5.12 -1.67 17.78
N ALA A 152 5.55 -1.30 16.57
CA ALA A 152 5.00 -1.86 15.34
C ALA A 152 5.23 -3.38 15.23
N VAL A 153 6.39 -3.90 15.63
CA VAL A 153 6.66 -5.35 15.69
C VAL A 153 5.72 -6.03 16.69
N VAL A 154 5.62 -5.50 17.91
CA VAL A 154 4.76 -6.07 18.96
C VAL A 154 3.30 -6.08 18.51
N PHE A 155 2.80 -4.96 17.98
CA PHE A 155 1.44 -4.88 17.45
C PHE A 155 1.21 -5.82 16.28
N ALA A 156 2.16 -5.97 15.35
CA ALA A 156 2.06 -6.92 14.24
C ALA A 156 1.86 -8.35 14.75
N VAL A 157 2.66 -8.77 15.75
CA VAL A 157 2.58 -10.10 16.35
C VAL A 157 1.25 -10.28 17.10
N VAL A 158 0.85 -9.30 17.91
CA VAL A 158 -0.41 -9.34 18.68
C VAL A 158 -1.61 -9.44 17.75
N ILE A 159 -1.69 -8.59 16.72
CA ILE A 159 -2.78 -8.60 15.74
C ILE A 159 -2.81 -9.93 14.98
N GLY A 160 -1.65 -10.43 14.56
CA GLY A 160 -1.54 -11.72 13.89
C GLY A 160 -2.00 -12.89 14.77
N LEU A 161 -1.64 -12.91 16.04
CA LEU A 161 -2.09 -13.91 17.01
C LEU A 161 -3.60 -13.84 17.25
N ILE A 162 -4.15 -12.63 17.41
CA ILE A 162 -5.60 -12.41 17.55
C ILE A 162 -6.33 -12.96 16.32
N MET A 163 -5.85 -12.65 15.11
CA MET A 163 -6.43 -13.17 13.88
C MET A 163 -6.37 -14.69 13.79
N ALA A 164 -5.24 -15.30 14.19
CA ALA A 164 -5.10 -16.76 14.25
C ALA A 164 -6.07 -17.40 15.27
N MET A 165 -6.30 -16.75 16.41
CA MET A 165 -7.23 -17.23 17.44
C MET A 165 -8.69 -17.11 16.99
N VAL A 166 -9.09 -15.97 16.43
CA VAL A 166 -10.46 -15.72 15.96
C VAL A 166 -10.85 -16.66 14.82
N PHE A 167 -9.94 -16.90 13.88
CA PHE A 167 -10.19 -17.74 12.70
C PHE A 167 -9.66 -19.18 12.83
N ARG A 168 -9.38 -19.64 14.05
CA ARG A 168 -8.74 -20.94 14.33
C ARG A 168 -9.40 -22.14 13.64
N ARG A 169 -10.74 -22.13 13.48
CA ARG A 169 -11.48 -23.21 12.82
C ARG A 169 -11.22 -23.26 11.30
N GLY A 170 -11.25 -22.10 10.64
CA GLY A 170 -10.98 -21.99 9.20
C GLY A 170 -9.50 -22.27 8.86
N GLU A 171 -8.60 -21.86 9.75
CA GLU A 171 -7.16 -22.14 9.61
C GLU A 171 -6.83 -23.63 9.77
N ARG A 172 -7.47 -24.36 10.70
CA ARG A 172 -7.27 -25.81 10.84
C ARG A 172 -7.71 -26.57 9.59
N ALA A 173 -8.89 -26.26 9.06
CA ALA A 173 -9.38 -26.88 7.82
C ALA A 173 -8.46 -26.60 6.62
N LYS A 174 -7.91 -25.38 6.52
CA LYS A 174 -6.91 -25.05 5.48
C LYS A 174 -5.56 -25.71 5.71
N ALA A 175 -5.12 -25.83 6.95
CA ALA A 175 -3.88 -26.51 7.30
C ALA A 175 -3.94 -28.00 6.94
N GLU A 176 -5.09 -28.65 7.22
CA GLU A 176 -5.38 -30.03 6.82
C GLU A 176 -5.45 -30.19 5.30
N ALA A 177 -6.13 -29.27 4.60
CA ALA A 177 -6.14 -29.26 3.14
C ALA A 177 -4.73 -29.05 2.53
N ALA A 178 -3.89 -28.22 3.16
CA ALA A 178 -2.51 -27.99 2.74
C ALA A 178 -1.59 -29.17 3.05
N LEU A 179 -1.90 -29.98 4.07
CA LEU A 179 -1.21 -31.23 4.41
C LEU A 179 -1.44 -32.33 3.38
N GLN A 180 -2.60 -32.33 2.71
CA GLN A 180 -3.02 -33.32 1.71
C GLN A 180 -2.56 -32.99 0.28
N MET A 181 -2.04 -31.77 0.05
CA MET A 181 -1.51 -31.40 -1.26
C MET A 181 -0.12 -32.03 -1.49
N PRO A 182 0.15 -32.64 -2.66
CA PRO A 182 1.49 -33.14 -3.00
C PRO A 182 2.55 -32.04 -2.89
N GLU A 183 3.78 -32.39 -2.53
CA GLU A 183 4.88 -31.43 -2.49
C GLU A 183 4.96 -30.67 -3.82
N PRO A 184 5.05 -29.33 -3.78
CA PRO A 184 5.03 -28.54 -5.00
C PRO A 184 6.22 -28.90 -5.88
N GLU A 185 5.94 -29.44 -7.05
CA GLU A 185 6.92 -29.79 -8.06
C GLU A 185 7.82 -28.57 -8.34
N LYS A 186 9.14 -28.79 -8.33
CA LYS A 186 10.16 -27.75 -8.47
C LYS A 186 9.86 -26.98 -9.77
N PRO A 187 9.56 -25.67 -9.73
CA PRO A 187 9.12 -24.97 -10.94
C PRO A 187 10.24 -25.01 -11.99
N ARG A 188 10.01 -25.67 -13.13
CA ARG A 188 10.82 -25.51 -14.35
C ARG A 188 10.58 -24.10 -14.91
N ARG A 189 11.17 -23.08 -14.27
CA ARG A 189 11.02 -21.68 -14.70
C ARG A 189 12.13 -21.32 -15.66
N HIS A 190 11.74 -20.83 -16.84
CA HIS A 190 12.66 -20.23 -17.79
C HIS A 190 13.04 -18.83 -17.28
N ILE A 191 14.20 -18.71 -16.65
CA ILE A 191 14.75 -17.48 -16.06
C ILE A 191 14.63 -16.29 -17.02
N GLY A 192 14.81 -16.51 -18.33
CA GLY A 192 14.66 -15.47 -19.35
C GLY A 192 13.27 -14.82 -19.41
N LYS A 193 12.17 -15.57 -19.28
CA LYS A 193 10.81 -14.98 -19.31
C LYS A 193 10.54 -14.14 -18.07
N THR A 194 11.09 -14.57 -16.93
CA THR A 194 10.96 -13.87 -15.65
C THR A 194 11.81 -12.59 -15.63
N ALA A 195 13.01 -12.64 -16.22
CA ALA A 195 13.89 -11.48 -16.38
C ALA A 195 13.27 -10.43 -17.31
N ILE A 196 12.67 -10.85 -18.44
CA ILE A 196 11.97 -9.95 -19.36
C ILE A 196 10.76 -9.30 -18.68
N PHE A 197 9.96 -10.06 -17.93
CA PHE A 197 8.83 -9.50 -17.19
C PHE A 197 9.27 -8.46 -16.14
N LEU A 198 10.32 -8.78 -15.37
CA LEU A 198 10.90 -7.85 -14.39
C LEU A 198 11.46 -6.60 -15.08
N ALA A 199 12.16 -6.75 -16.20
CA ALA A 199 12.72 -5.65 -16.98
C ALA A 199 11.61 -4.74 -17.53
N CYS A 200 10.55 -5.29 -18.12
CA CYS A 200 9.39 -4.51 -18.58
C CYS A 200 8.72 -3.75 -17.43
N MET A 201 8.61 -4.36 -16.25
CA MET A 201 8.01 -3.71 -15.08
C MET A 201 8.88 -2.57 -14.52
N ILE A 202 10.19 -2.79 -14.40
CA ILE A 202 11.15 -1.74 -14.00
C ILE A 202 11.10 -0.59 -15.01
N LEU A 203 11.07 -0.91 -16.31
CA LEU A 203 11.02 0.09 -17.37
C LEU A 203 9.71 0.90 -17.33
N PHE A 204 8.58 0.25 -17.04
CA PHE A 204 7.31 0.93 -16.80
C PHE A 204 7.35 1.84 -15.57
N LEU A 205 7.96 1.41 -14.46
CA LEU A 205 8.11 2.22 -13.25
C LEU A 205 8.97 3.46 -13.49
N VAL A 206 10.12 3.27 -14.14
CA VAL A 206 11.02 4.38 -14.52
C VAL A 206 10.31 5.34 -15.47
N PHE A 207 9.57 4.83 -16.45
CA PHE A 207 8.81 5.67 -17.38
C PHE A 207 7.69 6.44 -16.68
N SER A 208 7.01 5.82 -15.71
CA SER A 208 5.97 6.46 -14.90
C SER A 208 6.53 7.56 -13.99
N ASP A 209 7.71 7.36 -13.41
CA ASP A 209 8.37 8.35 -12.55
C ASP A 209 8.95 9.52 -13.37
N TRP A 210 9.46 9.23 -14.58
CA TRP A 210 9.89 10.26 -15.53
C TRP A 210 8.74 11.17 -15.95
N PHE A 211 7.51 10.65 -16.00
CA PHE A 211 6.31 11.41 -16.32
C PHE A 211 5.76 12.17 -15.10
N ASN A 212 6.62 12.77 -14.28
CA ASN A 212 6.21 13.65 -13.18
C ASN A 212 5.85 15.05 -13.72
N PRO A 213 4.57 15.46 -13.74
CA PRO A 213 4.13 16.72 -14.33
C PRO A 213 4.36 17.94 -13.42
N GLY A 214 5.00 17.76 -12.27
CA GLY A 214 5.14 18.81 -11.25
C GLY A 214 6.20 19.87 -11.55
N ASN A 215 7.19 19.58 -12.41
CA ASN A 215 8.29 20.49 -12.70
C ASN A 215 7.83 21.58 -13.69
N VAL A 216 7.62 22.79 -13.18
CA VAL A 216 7.24 23.94 -13.98
C VAL A 216 8.30 25.03 -13.88
N VAL A 217 8.56 25.69 -15.00
CA VAL A 217 9.37 26.91 -15.01
C VAL A 217 8.41 28.09 -14.91
N VAL A 218 8.32 28.68 -13.72
CA VAL A 218 7.43 29.82 -13.49
C VAL A 218 8.14 31.07 -14.01
N LYS A 219 7.51 31.75 -14.98
CA LYS A 219 7.95 33.06 -15.48
C LYS A 219 7.17 34.15 -14.76
N THR A 220 7.88 35.00 -14.02
CA THR A 220 7.28 36.17 -13.37
C THR A 220 7.15 37.31 -14.38
N ASN A 221 6.18 38.21 -14.22
CA ASN A 221 6.04 39.41 -15.06
C ASN A 221 7.31 40.30 -15.06
N ASP A 222 8.16 40.18 -14.04
CA ASP A 222 9.47 40.84 -13.95
C ASP A 222 10.60 40.12 -14.75
N GLY A 223 10.27 39.15 -15.60
CA GLY A 223 11.23 38.43 -16.44
C GLY A 223 12.08 37.38 -15.73
N ARG A 224 11.95 37.24 -14.40
CA ARG A 224 12.65 36.21 -13.60
C ARG A 224 12.03 34.84 -13.83
N GLN A 225 12.88 33.84 -14.09
CA GLN A 225 12.50 32.45 -14.24
C GLN A 225 13.08 31.65 -13.08
N PHE A 226 12.25 30.86 -12.41
CA PHE A 226 12.69 29.90 -11.41
C PHE A 226 12.07 28.54 -11.68
N LYS A 227 12.86 27.48 -11.47
CA LYS A 227 12.36 26.11 -11.48
C LYS A 227 11.61 25.88 -10.17
N ALA A 228 10.38 25.40 -10.28
CA ALA A 228 9.57 25.09 -9.13
C ALA A 228 8.78 23.80 -9.34
N VAL A 229 8.51 23.12 -8.24
CA VAL A 229 7.60 21.97 -8.21
C VAL A 229 6.24 22.45 -7.72
N VAL A 230 5.17 22.25 -8.49
CA VAL A 230 3.81 22.55 -8.03
C VAL A 230 3.41 21.51 -6.98
N ILE A 231 3.28 21.93 -5.72
CA ILE A 231 2.92 21.04 -4.60
C ILE A 231 1.39 20.90 -4.51
N HIS A 232 0.68 22.02 -4.63
CA HIS A 232 -0.78 22.07 -4.54
C HIS A 232 -1.34 23.24 -5.35
N GLU A 233 -2.29 22.93 -6.22
CA GLU A 233 -3.10 23.89 -6.95
C GLU A 233 -4.49 23.92 -6.31
N THR A 234 -4.82 25.03 -5.64
CA THR A 234 -6.16 25.32 -5.13
C THR A 234 -6.78 26.41 -5.98
N LYS A 235 -8.12 26.52 -5.97
CA LYS A 235 -8.86 27.51 -6.80
C LYS A 235 -8.35 28.95 -6.68
N ASP A 236 -7.81 29.31 -5.52
CA ASP A 236 -7.41 30.69 -5.19
C ASP A 236 -5.89 30.86 -5.00
N ALA A 237 -5.12 29.76 -5.01
CA ALA A 237 -3.68 29.82 -4.77
C ALA A 237 -2.95 28.60 -5.36
N ILE A 238 -1.80 28.87 -5.98
CA ILE A 238 -0.85 27.84 -6.42
C ILE A 238 0.35 27.88 -5.48
N ARG A 239 0.63 26.77 -4.79
CA ARG A 239 1.79 26.63 -3.91
C ARG A 239 2.94 25.97 -4.67
N PHE A 240 4.00 26.73 -4.87
CA PHE A 240 5.23 26.30 -5.51
C PHE A 240 6.29 25.95 -4.46
N GLN A 241 6.98 24.84 -4.62
CA GLN A 241 8.27 24.59 -3.95
C GLN A 241 9.37 25.12 -4.86
N LEU A 242 10.10 26.13 -4.41
CA LEU A 242 11.25 26.65 -5.14
C LEU A 242 12.38 25.61 -5.11
N GLU A 243 12.84 25.23 -6.30
CA GLU A 243 14.04 24.41 -6.47
C GLU A 243 15.19 25.37 -6.81
N GLN A 244 15.84 25.90 -5.78
CA GLN A 244 16.97 26.81 -5.93
C GLN A 244 18.27 26.03 -5.74
N ASP A 245 19.10 26.01 -6.77
CA ASP A 245 20.42 25.39 -6.74
C ASP A 245 21.37 26.30 -5.95
N LEU A 246 21.53 26.04 -4.64
CA LEU A 246 22.51 26.73 -3.80
C LEU A 246 23.90 26.14 -4.09
N GLY A 247 24.56 26.67 -5.12
CA GLY A 247 25.99 26.48 -5.33
C GLY A 247 26.80 26.99 -4.13
N SER A 248 27.78 26.18 -3.70
CA SER A 248 28.86 26.35 -2.70
C SER A 248 28.66 27.13 -1.37
N ASP A 249 27.65 27.97 -1.19
CA ASP A 249 27.41 28.75 0.04
C ASP A 249 26.23 28.19 0.85
N LYS A 250 26.44 27.02 1.45
CA LYS A 250 25.58 26.53 2.52
C LYS A 250 26.01 27.17 3.84
N VAL A 251 25.30 28.21 4.27
CA VAL A 251 25.29 28.57 5.70
C VAL A 251 24.21 27.69 6.35
N GLY A 252 24.67 26.79 7.22
CA GLY A 252 23.85 25.79 7.90
C GLY A 252 22.98 26.33 9.02
#